data_AF-A0A8T1V862-F1
#
_entry.id   AF-A0A8T1V862-F1
#
_cell.length_a   1.000
_cell.length_b   1.000
_cell.length_c   1.000
_cell.angle_alpha   90.00
_cell.angle_beta   90.00
_cell.angle_gamma   90.00
#
_symmetry.space_group_name_H-M   'P 1'
#
loop_
_entity.id
_entity.type
_entity.pdbx_description
1 polymer ?
#
loop_
_entity_poly.entity_id
_entity_poly.type
_entity_poly.pdbx_seq_one_letter_code
_entity_poly.pdbx_strand_id
1 'polypeptide(L)'
;MQILPSVLTLLCLHPAWLALAKEVFTGKATTYGLESAIGGSCSARMAPYGLNSSLFVAMNYDQYYDSSSCSRCLSITGERGTVTAFVADLCFECGTSNLDLNAATWATVVGGDPRIATITWRFTPCPDEQEKFCWKEGSNAQWFALQVPNSRDGIKAMEINGVEGKAIGVTSFYQVSPSDAINLENVEVKITSNEGITSKVTLKSSDYNDCPMTDDSTSSTTSTTGDTTTTVVTDTTGATAHHTVWQAYRRRRALFY
;
A
#
# COMPACT_ATOMS: atom_id res chain seq x y z
N MET A 1 -43.53 35.11 -50.08
CA MET A 1 -42.63 35.62 -49.02
C MET A 1 -43.05 34.98 -47.72
N GLN A 2 -42.41 33.86 -47.35
CA GLN A 2 -42.65 33.15 -46.09
C GLN A 2 -41.33 32.49 -45.70
N ILE A 3 -40.77 32.96 -44.60
CA ILE A 3 -39.44 32.62 -44.08
C ILE A 3 -39.64 31.45 -43.10
N LEU A 4 -39.02 30.30 -43.36
CA LEU A 4 -38.91 29.22 -42.38
C LEU A 4 -37.81 29.58 -41.37
N PRO A 5 -38.00 29.39 -40.05
CA PRO A 5 -36.93 29.52 -39.09
C PRO A 5 -36.11 28.22 -39.02
N SER A 6 -34.80 28.33 -39.25
CA SER A 6 -33.84 27.27 -38.93
C SER A 6 -33.74 27.13 -37.41
N VAL A 7 -34.16 25.99 -36.89
CA VAL A 7 -33.92 25.58 -35.50
C VAL A 7 -32.54 24.92 -35.45
N LEU A 8 -31.56 25.64 -34.89
CA LEU A 8 -30.22 25.10 -34.62
C LEU A 8 -30.27 24.36 -33.27
N THR A 9 -30.42 23.04 -33.31
CA THR A 9 -30.31 22.17 -32.13
C THR A 9 -28.85 22.11 -31.66
N LEU A 10 -28.54 22.82 -30.57
CA LEU A 10 -27.29 22.72 -29.85
C LEU A 10 -27.26 21.38 -29.10
N LEU A 11 -26.56 20.37 -29.64
CA LEU A 11 -26.24 19.16 -28.89
C LEU A 11 -25.25 19.52 -27.78
N CYS A 12 -25.76 19.71 -26.56
CA CYS A 12 -24.92 19.74 -25.36
C CYS A 12 -24.36 18.34 -25.11
N LEU A 13 -23.15 18.06 -25.64
CA LEU A 13 -22.29 16.98 -25.18
C LEU A 13 -21.92 17.24 -23.72
N HIS A 14 -22.75 16.77 -22.80
CA HIS A 14 -22.35 16.65 -21.41
C HIS A 14 -21.34 15.49 -21.34
N PRO A 15 -20.10 15.72 -20.89
CA PRO A 15 -19.22 14.62 -20.55
C PRO A 15 -19.87 13.89 -19.37
N ALA A 16 -20.49 12.75 -19.65
CA ALA A 16 -20.92 11.81 -18.62
C ALA A 16 -19.65 11.28 -17.96
N TRP A 17 -19.19 11.94 -16.90
CA TRP A 17 -18.17 11.36 -16.03
C TRP A 17 -18.81 10.17 -15.32
N LEU A 18 -18.47 8.99 -15.78
CA LEU A 18 -18.64 7.76 -15.03
C LEU A 18 -17.89 7.93 -13.70
N ALA A 19 -18.61 8.20 -12.62
CA ALA A 19 -18.10 7.94 -11.29
C ALA A 19 -17.80 6.44 -11.23
N LEU A 20 -16.52 6.06 -11.36
CA LEU A 20 -16.10 4.67 -11.27
C LEU A 20 -16.50 4.16 -9.88
N ALA A 21 -17.57 3.36 -9.82
CA ALA A 21 -17.93 2.68 -8.60
C ALA A 21 -16.73 1.83 -8.17
N LYS A 22 -16.28 2.01 -6.93
CA LYS A 22 -15.17 1.23 -6.39
C LYS A 22 -15.56 -0.24 -6.44
N GLU A 23 -14.77 -1.05 -7.15
CA GLU A 23 -15.05 -2.47 -7.34
C GLU A 23 -15.19 -3.18 -5.98
N VAL A 24 -16.26 -3.98 -5.84
CA VAL A 24 -16.54 -4.78 -4.64
C VAL A 24 -16.49 -6.24 -5.03
N PHE A 25 -15.65 -6.99 -4.35
CA PHE A 25 -15.48 -8.42 -4.52
C PHE A 25 -16.37 -9.17 -3.54
N THR A 26 -16.98 -10.26 -3.99
CA THR A 26 -17.69 -11.22 -3.13
C THR A 26 -16.93 -12.53 -3.20
N GLY A 27 -16.53 -13.05 -2.04
CA GLY A 27 -15.72 -14.26 -1.97
C GLY A 27 -15.88 -14.98 -0.64
N LYS A 28 -15.00 -15.93 -0.40
CA LYS A 28 -14.94 -16.71 0.84
C LYS A 28 -13.73 -16.33 1.68
N ALA A 29 -13.92 -16.31 2.98
CA ALA A 29 -12.87 -16.20 3.97
C ALA A 29 -12.58 -17.57 4.60
N THR A 30 -11.30 -17.88 4.77
CA THR A 30 -10.78 -18.92 5.67
C THR A 30 -9.91 -18.28 6.75
N THR A 31 -9.23 -19.10 7.55
CA THR A 31 -8.19 -18.62 8.47
C THR A 31 -6.88 -19.36 8.35
N TYR A 32 -5.78 -18.65 8.55
CA TYR A 32 -4.43 -19.22 8.67
C TYR A 32 -3.73 -18.79 9.95
N GLY A 33 -2.63 -19.50 10.26
CA GLY A 33 -1.95 -19.44 11.55
C GLY A 33 -0.87 -18.36 11.69
N LEU A 34 -0.66 -17.47 10.70
CA LEU A 34 0.33 -16.41 10.84
C LEU A 34 -0.15 -15.39 11.89
N GLU A 35 0.62 -15.20 12.95
CA GLU A 35 0.26 -14.29 14.05
C GLU A 35 0.78 -12.86 13.83
N SER A 36 1.80 -12.69 12.99
CA SER A 36 2.42 -11.40 12.69
C SER A 36 2.45 -11.16 11.18
N ALA A 37 2.04 -9.96 10.76
CA ALA A 37 2.14 -9.53 9.37
C ALA A 37 3.59 -9.29 8.89
N ILE A 38 4.53 -9.18 9.82
CA ILE A 38 5.93 -8.89 9.50
C ILE A 38 6.54 -10.13 8.84
N GLY A 39 7.14 -9.93 7.67
CA GLY A 39 7.46 -11.03 6.79
C GLY A 39 6.27 -11.37 5.90
N GLY A 40 5.75 -12.59 6.01
CA GLY A 40 4.86 -13.18 5.01
C GLY A 40 5.50 -13.18 3.62
N SER A 41 4.72 -13.52 2.60
CA SER A 41 5.16 -13.44 1.20
C SER A 41 5.54 -12.00 0.82
N CYS A 42 4.87 -10.99 1.39
CA CYS A 42 5.23 -9.59 1.15
C CYS A 42 6.61 -9.20 1.69
N SER A 43 7.20 -9.98 2.61
CA SER A 43 8.39 -9.60 3.37
C SER A 43 8.24 -8.23 4.04
N ALA A 44 7.04 -7.91 4.53
CA ALA A 44 6.72 -6.59 5.09
C ALA A 44 7.58 -6.31 6.32
N ARG A 45 8.26 -5.16 6.36
CA ARG A 45 9.07 -4.74 7.53
C ARG A 45 8.25 -4.08 8.62
N MET A 46 7.07 -3.56 8.28
CA MET A 46 6.13 -2.97 9.22
C MET A 46 4.71 -3.10 8.70
N ALA A 47 3.74 -2.99 9.60
CA ALA A 47 2.36 -2.73 9.20
C ALA A 47 2.20 -1.27 8.73
N PRO A 48 1.29 -0.99 7.78
CA PRO A 48 0.93 0.38 7.44
C PRO A 48 0.42 1.14 8.68
N TYR A 49 0.76 2.42 8.77
CA TYR A 49 0.41 3.28 9.89
C TYR A 49 -1.07 3.64 9.89
N GLY A 50 -1.58 3.93 11.10
CA GLY A 50 -3.00 4.24 11.32
C GLY A 50 -3.93 3.02 11.27
N LEU A 51 -3.39 1.80 11.20
CA LEU A 51 -4.14 0.55 11.28
C LEU A 51 -3.78 -0.24 12.53
N ASN A 52 -4.65 -1.17 12.89
CA ASN A 52 -4.30 -2.22 13.84
C ASN A 52 -3.39 -3.23 13.13
N SER A 53 -2.13 -3.32 13.55
CA SER A 53 -1.11 -4.20 12.95
C SER A 53 -1.43 -5.69 13.04
N SER A 54 -2.37 -6.09 13.92
CA SER A 54 -2.85 -7.47 14.04
C SER A 54 -3.92 -7.82 13.00
N LEU A 55 -4.39 -6.87 12.18
CA LEU A 55 -5.46 -7.11 11.21
C LEU A 55 -4.92 -7.16 9.78
N PHE A 56 -4.62 -8.37 9.33
CA PHE A 56 -4.05 -8.62 8.00
C PHE A 56 -4.59 -9.90 7.36
N VAL A 57 -4.37 -10.02 6.06
CA VAL A 57 -4.84 -11.15 5.25
C VAL A 57 -3.76 -11.69 4.32
N ALA A 58 -3.89 -12.96 3.93
CA ALA A 58 -3.30 -13.49 2.72
C ALA A 58 -4.28 -13.33 1.56
N MET A 59 -3.78 -12.86 0.41
CA MET A 59 -4.57 -12.60 -0.79
C MET A 59 -4.33 -13.66 -1.84
N ASN A 60 -5.35 -13.99 -2.65
CA ASN A 60 -5.17 -14.90 -3.79
C ASN A 60 -4.18 -14.37 -4.82
N TYR A 61 -3.57 -15.29 -5.56
CA TYR A 61 -2.51 -15.00 -6.54
C TYR A 61 -2.87 -13.92 -7.56
N ASP A 62 -4.03 -14.02 -8.21
CA ASP A 62 -4.41 -13.09 -9.28
C ASP A 62 -4.53 -11.65 -8.77
N GLN A 63 -5.15 -11.47 -7.60
CA GLN A 63 -5.37 -10.14 -7.01
C GLN A 63 -4.18 -9.64 -6.19
N TYR A 64 -3.21 -10.51 -5.91
CA TYR A 64 -1.91 -10.13 -5.33
C TYR A 64 -1.10 -9.22 -6.28
N TYR A 65 -1.36 -9.34 -7.59
CA TYR A 65 -0.80 -8.50 -8.66
C TYR A 65 0.73 -8.35 -8.59
N ASP A 66 1.46 -9.47 -8.58
CA ASP A 66 2.93 -9.49 -8.52
C ASP A 66 3.47 -8.58 -7.39
N SER A 67 2.90 -8.75 -6.18
CA SER A 67 3.24 -8.00 -4.96
C SER A 67 2.78 -6.55 -4.93
N SER A 68 2.14 -6.04 -5.99
CA SER A 68 1.58 -4.70 -6.02
C SER A 68 0.48 -4.50 -4.98
N SER A 69 -0.17 -5.59 -4.54
CA SER A 69 -1.17 -5.55 -3.48
C SER A 69 -0.61 -5.55 -2.06
N CYS A 70 0.68 -5.84 -1.86
CA CYS A 70 1.30 -5.78 -0.54
C CYS A 70 1.10 -4.43 0.14
N SER A 71 0.83 -4.46 1.44
CA SER A 71 0.53 -3.28 2.27
C SER A 71 -0.70 -2.47 1.84
N ARG A 72 -1.43 -2.84 0.79
CA ARG A 72 -2.70 -2.18 0.43
C ARG A 72 -3.75 -2.51 1.47
N CYS A 73 -4.56 -1.52 1.79
CA CYS A 73 -5.66 -1.68 2.71
C CYS A 73 -6.90 -2.24 2.02
N LEU A 74 -7.64 -3.07 2.75
CA LEU A 74 -8.90 -3.66 2.36
C LEU A 74 -9.97 -3.23 3.37
N SER A 75 -11.14 -2.84 2.88
CA SER A 75 -12.35 -2.79 3.69
C SER A 75 -13.07 -4.12 3.51
N ILE A 76 -13.15 -4.92 4.57
CA ILE A 76 -13.69 -6.28 4.56
C ILE A 76 -14.95 -6.31 5.41
N THR A 77 -16.05 -6.80 4.85
CA THR A 77 -17.35 -6.94 5.50
C THR A 77 -17.73 -8.41 5.62
N GLY A 78 -18.09 -8.81 6.83
CA GLY A 78 -18.64 -10.13 7.15
C GLY A 78 -19.81 -10.00 8.12
N GLU A 79 -20.25 -11.12 8.67
CA GLU A 79 -21.46 -11.19 9.50
C GLU A 79 -21.39 -10.34 10.78
N ARG A 80 -20.19 -10.08 11.31
CA ARG A 80 -20.00 -9.25 12.52
C ARG A 80 -19.78 -7.78 12.26
N GLY A 81 -19.59 -7.39 11.00
CA GLY A 81 -19.40 -6.00 10.62
C GLY A 81 -18.29 -5.80 9.59
N THR A 82 -17.78 -4.58 9.53
CA THR A 82 -16.76 -4.17 8.57
C THR A 82 -15.49 -3.73 9.29
N VAL A 83 -14.34 -4.15 8.78
CA VAL A 83 -13.03 -3.74 9.29
C VAL A 83 -12.12 -3.28 8.16
N THR A 84 -11.13 -2.45 8.50
CA THR A 84 -10.00 -2.19 7.62
C THR A 84 -8.83 -3.10 8.04
N ALA A 85 -8.33 -3.90 7.11
CA ALA A 85 -7.15 -4.75 7.26
C ALA A 85 -6.17 -4.44 6.10
N PHE A 86 -5.01 -5.09 6.06
CA PHE A 86 -4.06 -4.94 4.96
C PHE A 86 -3.54 -6.29 4.45
N VAL A 87 -3.05 -6.30 3.21
CA VAL A 87 -2.45 -7.49 2.59
C VAL A 87 -1.03 -7.67 3.11
N ALA A 88 -0.76 -8.79 3.75
CA ALA A 88 0.56 -9.14 4.29
C ALA A 88 1.15 -10.40 3.64
N ASP A 89 0.31 -11.24 3.06
CA ASP A 89 0.74 -12.54 2.55
C ASP A 89 0.02 -12.94 1.26
N LEU A 90 0.49 -14.02 0.65
CA LEU A 90 -0.04 -14.63 -0.57
C LEU A 90 -0.60 -16.01 -0.23
N CYS A 91 -1.84 -16.25 -0.64
CA CYS A 91 -2.48 -17.55 -0.60
C CYS A 91 -2.54 -18.10 -2.03
N PHE A 92 -1.64 -19.02 -2.38
CA PHE A 92 -1.52 -19.56 -3.74
C PHE A 92 -2.73 -20.38 -4.17
N GLU A 93 -3.34 -21.09 -3.23
CA GLU A 93 -4.48 -21.99 -3.42
C GLU A 93 -5.84 -21.27 -3.33
N CYS A 94 -5.87 -20.03 -2.86
CA CYS A 94 -7.10 -19.26 -2.78
C CYS A 94 -7.62 -18.93 -4.17
N GLY A 95 -8.88 -19.28 -4.44
CA GLY A 95 -9.58 -18.82 -5.63
C GLY A 95 -9.77 -17.30 -5.65
N THR A 96 -10.06 -16.76 -6.83
CA THR A 96 -10.33 -15.32 -7.03
C THR A 96 -11.37 -14.81 -6.03
N SER A 97 -11.13 -13.62 -5.48
CA SER A 97 -11.93 -12.96 -4.44
C SER A 97 -11.91 -13.62 -3.05
N ASN A 98 -11.30 -14.79 -2.88
CA ASN A 98 -11.12 -15.38 -1.55
C ASN A 98 -9.94 -14.72 -0.82
N LEU A 99 -10.07 -14.61 0.49
CA LEU A 99 -9.03 -14.11 1.40
C LEU A 99 -8.80 -15.14 2.50
N ASP A 100 -7.55 -15.31 2.91
CA ASP A 100 -7.23 -16.06 4.12
C ASP A 100 -6.96 -15.08 5.26
N LEU A 101 -7.81 -15.07 6.28
CA LEU A 101 -7.77 -14.08 7.35
C LEU A 101 -6.86 -14.59 8.48
N ASN A 102 -6.02 -13.74 9.06
CA ASN A 102 -5.39 -14.14 10.32
C ASN A 102 -6.46 -14.25 11.44
N ALA A 103 -6.14 -14.94 12.53
CA ALA A 103 -7.10 -15.21 13.60
C ALA A 103 -7.79 -13.94 14.16
N ALA A 104 -7.05 -12.83 14.29
CA ALA A 104 -7.61 -11.56 14.77
C ALA A 104 -8.58 -10.90 13.78
N THR A 105 -8.26 -10.90 12.47
CA THR A 105 -9.17 -10.41 11.43
C THR A 105 -10.43 -11.27 11.35
N TRP A 106 -10.28 -12.59 11.41
CA TRP A 106 -11.41 -13.52 11.47
C TRP A 106 -12.32 -13.23 12.66
N ALA A 107 -11.74 -13.15 13.87
CA ALA A 107 -12.51 -12.88 15.09
C ALA A 107 -13.31 -11.58 14.97
N THR A 108 -12.74 -10.56 14.32
CA THR A 108 -13.37 -9.24 14.16
C THR A 108 -14.50 -9.24 13.13
N VAL A 109 -14.32 -9.88 11.97
CA VAL A 109 -15.23 -9.79 10.81
C VAL A 109 -16.27 -10.90 10.78
N VAL A 110 -15.92 -12.09 11.24
CA VAL A 110 -16.77 -13.31 11.16
C VAL A 110 -17.05 -13.87 12.55
N GLY A 111 -16.02 -14.04 13.37
CA GLY A 111 -16.11 -14.66 14.71
C GLY A 111 -16.46 -16.15 14.70
N GLY A 112 -16.62 -16.71 15.89
CA GLY A 112 -16.83 -18.15 16.09
C GLY A 112 -15.62 -18.99 15.68
N ASP A 113 -15.79 -20.31 15.76
CA ASP A 113 -14.75 -21.26 15.36
C ASP A 113 -14.46 -21.13 13.85
N PRO A 114 -13.17 -21.10 13.45
CA PRO A 114 -12.79 -20.98 12.06
C PRO A 114 -13.47 -22.00 11.14
N ARG A 115 -14.06 -21.47 10.09
CA ARG A 115 -14.73 -22.23 9.02
C ARG A 115 -14.53 -21.48 7.70
N ILE A 116 -15.33 -21.83 6.70
CA ILE A 116 -15.47 -21.03 5.49
C ILE A 116 -16.65 -20.08 5.70
N ALA A 117 -16.45 -18.78 5.51
CA ALA A 117 -17.51 -17.77 5.59
C ALA A 117 -17.58 -16.94 4.32
N THR A 118 -18.77 -16.45 3.97
CA THR A 118 -18.90 -15.49 2.87
C THR A 118 -18.53 -14.10 3.36
N ILE A 119 -17.72 -13.38 2.59
CA ILE A 119 -17.35 -11.99 2.84
C ILE A 119 -17.51 -11.17 1.58
N THR A 120 -17.65 -9.86 1.76
CA THR A 120 -17.41 -8.89 0.69
C THR A 120 -16.24 -8.00 1.06
N TRP A 121 -15.49 -7.54 0.07
CA TRP A 121 -14.37 -6.65 0.32
C TRP A 121 -14.06 -5.77 -0.87
N ARG A 122 -13.31 -4.71 -0.63
CA ARG A 122 -12.77 -3.82 -1.65
C ARG A 122 -11.45 -3.24 -1.19
N PHE A 123 -10.55 -2.93 -2.13
CA PHE A 123 -9.39 -2.11 -1.80
C PHE A 123 -9.84 -0.77 -1.24
N THR A 124 -9.09 -0.21 -0.30
CA THR A 124 -9.34 1.11 0.25
C THR A 124 -8.07 1.87 0.54
N PRO A 125 -8.09 3.22 0.44
CA PRO A 125 -6.95 4.02 0.89
C PRO A 125 -6.57 3.66 2.32
N CYS A 126 -5.28 3.43 2.54
CA CYS A 126 -4.73 3.36 3.88
C CYS A 126 -4.85 4.74 4.57
N PRO A 127 -5.07 4.76 5.89
CA PRO A 127 -5.40 5.99 6.62
C PRO A 127 -4.23 6.97 6.70
N ASP A 128 -3.00 6.46 6.81
CA ASP A 128 -1.80 7.28 6.67
C ASP A 128 -1.30 7.24 5.22
N GLU A 129 -1.18 8.43 4.62
CA GLU A 129 -0.74 8.61 3.24
C GLU A 129 0.78 8.89 3.14
N GLN A 130 1.47 9.05 4.28
CA GLN A 130 2.90 9.38 4.31
C GLN A 130 3.77 8.16 4.06
N GLU A 131 4.46 8.13 2.93
CA GLU A 131 5.31 6.99 2.58
C GLU A 131 6.42 6.75 3.60
N LYS A 132 6.63 5.48 3.94
CA LYS A 132 7.79 5.00 4.70
C LYS A 132 8.60 4.08 3.82
N PHE A 133 9.92 4.07 4.00
CA PHE A 133 10.86 3.44 3.10
C PHE A 133 11.76 2.49 3.88
N CYS A 134 11.88 1.25 3.41
CA CYS A 134 12.82 0.28 3.96
C CYS A 134 13.71 -0.26 2.85
N TRP A 135 15.02 -0.10 2.99
CA TRP A 135 15.93 -0.81 2.09
C TRP A 135 16.06 -2.29 2.48
N LYS A 136 16.49 -3.11 1.53
CA LYS A 136 16.82 -4.51 1.78
C LYS A 136 18.27 -4.63 2.24
N GLU A 137 18.54 -5.53 3.18
CA GLU A 137 19.88 -5.95 3.54
C GLU A 137 20.67 -6.40 2.30
N GLY A 138 21.97 -6.07 2.28
CA GLY A 138 22.84 -6.26 1.12
C GLY A 138 22.78 -5.12 0.09
N SER A 139 21.85 -4.15 0.25
CA SER A 139 21.81 -2.97 -0.61
C SER A 139 23.11 -2.17 -0.51
N ASN A 140 23.63 -1.77 -1.66
CA ASN A 140 24.87 -1.04 -1.85
C ASN A 140 24.78 -0.23 -3.16
N ALA A 141 25.87 0.43 -3.55
CA ALA A 141 25.86 1.30 -4.72
C ALA A 141 25.65 0.57 -6.07
N GLN A 142 25.86 -0.75 -6.13
CA GLN A 142 25.78 -1.56 -7.36
C GLN A 142 24.56 -2.49 -7.41
N TRP A 143 23.89 -2.69 -6.27
CA TRP A 143 22.62 -3.40 -6.17
C TRP A 143 21.84 -2.80 -5.02
N PHE A 144 20.60 -2.38 -5.28
CA PHE A 144 19.78 -1.72 -4.26
C PHE A 144 18.35 -2.22 -4.37
N ALA A 145 17.72 -2.50 -3.25
CA ALA A 145 16.31 -2.88 -3.22
C ALA A 145 15.53 -2.11 -2.15
N LEU A 146 14.34 -1.65 -2.51
CA LEU A 146 13.51 -0.77 -1.69
C LEU A 146 12.11 -1.33 -1.54
N GLN A 147 11.57 -1.27 -0.33
CA GLN A 147 10.18 -1.52 0.01
C GLN A 147 9.54 -0.22 0.50
N VAL A 148 8.25 -0.05 0.18
CA VAL A 148 7.41 1.04 0.69
C VAL A 148 6.28 0.43 1.51
N PRO A 149 6.53 0.02 2.77
CA PRO A 149 5.54 -0.74 3.54
C PRO A 149 4.38 0.12 4.06
N ASN A 150 4.54 1.44 4.11
CA ASN A 150 3.44 2.38 4.36
C ASN A 150 3.20 3.19 3.09
N SER A 151 2.08 3.00 2.43
CA SER A 151 1.65 3.82 1.30
C SER A 151 0.12 3.82 1.26
N ARG A 152 -0.48 4.86 0.66
CA ARG A 152 -1.94 4.96 0.63
C ARG A 152 -2.60 3.85 -0.18
N ASP A 153 -2.10 3.61 -1.39
CA ASP A 153 -2.79 2.80 -2.41
C ASP A 153 -1.92 1.65 -2.95
N GLY A 154 -0.77 1.37 -2.33
CA GLY A 154 0.19 0.37 -2.79
C GLY A 154 0.99 0.83 -4.00
N ILE A 155 1.99 0.03 -4.37
CA ILE A 155 2.98 0.37 -5.40
C ILE A 155 2.69 -0.45 -6.65
N LYS A 156 2.34 0.24 -7.75
CA LYS A 156 2.19 -0.38 -9.07
C LYS A 156 3.51 -0.46 -9.82
N ALA A 157 4.33 0.58 -9.70
CA ALA A 157 5.66 0.64 -10.30
C ALA A 157 6.57 1.53 -9.47
N MET A 158 7.87 1.25 -9.53
CA MET A 158 8.91 2.03 -8.89
C MET A 158 10.09 2.21 -9.84
N GLU A 159 10.64 3.41 -9.91
CA GLU A 159 11.94 3.69 -10.52
C GLU A 159 12.89 4.18 -9.43
N ILE A 160 14.12 3.65 -9.42
CA ILE A 160 15.19 4.02 -8.48
C ILE A 160 16.37 4.53 -9.33
N ASN A 161 16.75 5.79 -9.15
CA ASN A 161 17.73 6.52 -9.97
C ASN A 161 17.45 6.38 -11.48
N GLY A 162 16.18 6.45 -11.88
CA GLY A 162 15.74 6.33 -13.27
C GLY A 162 15.77 4.91 -13.84
N VAL A 163 16.10 3.90 -13.03
CA VAL A 163 16.04 2.48 -13.42
C VAL A 163 14.74 1.86 -12.90
N GLU A 164 14.01 1.16 -13.76
CA GLU A 164 12.80 0.44 -13.37
C GLU A 164 13.12 -0.68 -12.37
N GLY A 165 12.50 -0.61 -11.20
CA GLY A 165 12.63 -1.58 -10.13
C GLY A 165 11.82 -2.85 -10.42
N LYS A 166 12.43 -4.01 -10.18
CA LYS A 166 11.76 -5.31 -10.33
C LYS A 166 11.46 -5.91 -8.97
N ALA A 167 10.24 -6.38 -8.74
CA ALA A 167 9.91 -7.10 -7.52
C ALA A 167 10.80 -8.34 -7.36
N ILE A 168 11.30 -8.60 -6.14
CA ILE A 168 12.07 -9.79 -5.82
C ILE A 168 11.09 -10.91 -5.49
N GLY A 169 10.85 -11.83 -6.44
CA GLY A 169 9.94 -12.96 -6.24
C GLY A 169 8.52 -12.48 -5.92
N VAL A 170 7.96 -12.96 -4.81
CA VAL A 170 6.65 -12.52 -4.29
C VAL A 170 6.76 -11.41 -3.24
N THR A 171 7.95 -10.88 -2.96
CA THR A 171 8.12 -9.84 -1.95
C THR A 171 7.74 -8.45 -2.47
N SER A 172 7.54 -7.49 -1.58
CA SER A 172 7.35 -6.08 -1.95
C SER A 172 8.64 -5.26 -1.98
N PHE A 173 9.80 -5.92 -2.12
CA PHE A 173 11.07 -5.26 -2.41
C PHE A 173 11.30 -5.13 -3.92
N TYR A 174 11.55 -3.92 -4.38
CA TYR A 174 11.85 -3.59 -5.77
C TYR A 174 13.36 -3.37 -5.92
N GLN A 175 14.04 -4.24 -6.67
CA GLN A 175 15.48 -4.18 -6.88
C GLN A 175 15.88 -3.49 -8.17
N VAL A 176 17.04 -2.84 -8.14
CA VAL A 176 17.77 -2.31 -9.30
C VAL A 176 19.25 -2.70 -9.23
N SER A 177 19.88 -2.81 -10.40
CA SER A 177 21.32 -3.00 -10.56
C SER A 177 21.80 -2.05 -11.66
N PRO A 178 21.95 -0.75 -11.34
CA PRO A 178 22.34 0.25 -12.33
C PRO A 178 23.80 0.08 -12.77
N SER A 179 24.12 0.59 -13.95
CA SER A 179 25.51 0.67 -14.44
C SER A 179 26.35 1.68 -13.65
N ASP A 180 25.72 2.78 -13.23
CA ASP A 180 26.35 3.82 -12.43
C ASP A 180 26.08 3.59 -10.95
N ALA A 181 27.09 3.86 -10.12
CA ALA A 181 26.99 3.71 -8.68
C ALA A 181 25.91 4.62 -8.08
N ILE A 182 24.98 4.06 -7.32
CA ILE A 182 23.99 4.82 -6.56
C ILE A 182 24.70 5.57 -5.42
N ASN A 183 24.45 6.87 -5.33
CA ASN A 183 24.76 7.66 -4.14
C ASN A 183 23.71 7.39 -3.05
N LEU A 184 24.07 6.60 -2.03
CA LEU A 184 23.13 6.17 -0.97
C LEU A 184 22.61 7.32 -0.09
N GLU A 185 23.26 8.49 -0.13
CA GLU A 185 22.76 9.69 0.55
C GLU A 185 21.83 10.54 -0.34
N ASN A 186 21.67 10.17 -1.62
CA ASN A 186 20.80 10.87 -2.59
C ASN A 186 20.17 9.86 -3.57
N VAL A 187 19.34 8.96 -3.06
CA VAL A 187 18.62 7.97 -3.87
C VAL A 187 17.32 8.60 -4.37
N GLU A 188 17.21 8.81 -5.68
CA GLU A 188 16.00 9.32 -6.31
C GLU A 188 15.02 8.17 -6.55
N VAL A 189 13.81 8.29 -6.01
CA VAL A 189 12.76 7.30 -6.15
C VAL A 189 11.53 7.94 -6.76
N LYS A 190 10.99 7.32 -7.80
CA LYS A 190 9.69 7.66 -8.38
C LYS A 190 8.75 6.48 -8.19
N ILE A 191 7.61 6.72 -7.58
CA ILE A 191 6.58 5.71 -7.32
C ILE A 191 5.38 6.01 -8.17
N THR A 192 4.74 4.97 -8.69
CA THR A 192 3.39 5.05 -9.27
C THR A 192 2.47 4.14 -8.48
N SER A 193 1.39 4.68 -7.92
CA SER A 193 0.42 3.92 -7.14
C SER A 193 -0.53 3.11 -8.03
N ASN A 194 -1.29 2.19 -7.43
CA ASN A 194 -2.33 1.45 -8.14
C ASN A 194 -3.46 2.32 -8.71
N GLU A 195 -3.65 3.52 -8.15
CA GLU A 195 -4.59 4.52 -8.66
C GLU A 195 -3.98 5.41 -9.76
N GLY A 196 -2.74 5.13 -10.18
CA GLY A 196 -2.03 5.88 -11.22
C GLY A 196 -1.44 7.21 -10.76
N ILE A 197 -1.36 7.45 -9.45
CA ILE A 197 -0.74 8.66 -8.91
C ILE A 197 0.78 8.45 -8.84
N THR A 198 1.53 9.39 -9.41
CA THR A 198 2.99 9.37 -9.38
C THR A 198 3.55 10.35 -8.35
N SER A 199 4.55 9.90 -7.59
CA SER A 199 5.31 10.71 -6.64
C SER A 199 6.81 10.59 -6.92
N LYS A 200 7.59 11.57 -6.43
CA LYS A 200 9.05 11.55 -6.45
C LYS A 200 9.59 11.98 -5.10
N VAL A 201 10.66 11.34 -4.66
CA VAL A 201 11.38 11.65 -3.43
C VAL A 201 12.88 11.40 -3.61
N THR A 202 13.72 12.15 -2.92
CA THR A 202 15.14 11.87 -2.79
C THR A 202 15.39 11.41 -1.36
N LEU A 203 15.93 10.20 -1.20
CA LEU A 203 16.14 9.54 0.08
C LEU A 203 17.61 9.56 0.47
N LYS A 204 17.86 9.67 1.77
CA LYS A 204 19.17 9.55 2.42
C LYS A 204 19.15 8.38 3.42
N SER A 205 20.31 7.98 3.93
CA SER A 205 20.41 6.81 4.83
C SER A 205 19.53 6.90 6.08
N SER A 206 19.25 8.12 6.57
CA SER A 206 18.40 8.32 7.74
C SER A 206 16.90 8.09 7.50
N ASP A 207 16.44 8.06 6.24
CA ASP A 207 15.02 7.86 5.92
C ASP A 207 14.58 6.39 6.06
N TYR A 208 15.53 5.46 6.26
CA TYR A 208 15.29 4.02 6.42
C TYR A 208 15.25 3.56 7.88
N ASN A 209 15.56 4.44 8.84
CA ASN A 209 15.78 4.08 10.25
C ASN A 209 14.52 3.60 10.99
N ASP A 210 13.34 3.99 10.51
CA ASP A 210 12.05 3.60 11.11
C ASP A 210 11.63 2.17 10.71
N CYS A 211 12.46 1.44 9.96
CA CYS A 211 12.18 0.09 9.54
C CYS A 211 12.93 -0.92 10.41
N PRO A 212 12.25 -1.67 11.29
CA PRO A 212 12.90 -2.71 12.05
C PRO A 212 13.43 -3.76 11.08
N MET A 213 14.76 -3.79 10.95
CA MET A 213 15.48 -4.86 10.28
C MET A 213 15.33 -6.07 11.20
N THR A 214 14.50 -7.04 10.82
CA THR A 214 14.71 -8.38 11.33
C THR A 214 15.99 -8.88 10.66
N ASP A 215 17.14 -8.55 11.26
CA ASP A 215 18.23 -9.50 11.18
C ASP A 215 17.76 -10.73 11.98
N ASP A 216 18.05 -11.91 11.47
CA ASP A 216 17.81 -13.15 12.20
C ASP A 216 18.98 -13.38 13.19
N SER A 217 19.61 -12.30 13.70
CA SER A 217 20.96 -12.35 14.25
C SER A 217 21.24 -11.43 15.43
N THR A 218 20.28 -10.73 16.02
CA THR A 218 20.55 -10.01 17.27
C THR A 218 19.30 -9.83 18.14
N SER A 219 18.88 -10.89 18.81
CA SER A 219 18.10 -10.73 20.04
C SER A 219 18.99 -10.05 21.09
N SER A 220 18.81 -8.75 21.30
CA SER A 220 19.20 -8.12 22.56
C SER A 220 18.06 -7.23 23.05
N THR A 221 17.32 -7.80 23.98
CA THR A 221 16.37 -7.13 24.85
C THR A 221 17.09 -6.01 25.60
N THR A 222 16.69 -4.75 25.45
CA THR A 222 16.87 -3.76 26.50
C THR A 222 15.71 -2.77 26.49
N SER A 223 14.77 -3.02 27.39
CA SER A 223 13.79 -2.06 27.86
C SER A 223 14.48 -0.92 28.59
N THR A 224 14.19 0.34 28.26
CA THR A 224 14.37 1.46 29.19
C THR A 224 13.30 2.53 28.95
N THR A 225 12.46 2.68 29.96
CA THR A 225 11.50 3.76 30.19
C THR A 225 12.26 5.08 30.40
N GLY A 226 11.85 6.14 29.70
CA GLY A 226 12.43 7.47 29.88
C GLY A 226 11.56 8.55 29.24
N ASP A 227 10.72 9.18 30.06
CA ASP A 227 9.97 10.39 29.76
C ASP A 227 10.94 11.54 29.52
N THR A 228 10.92 12.15 28.33
CA THR A 228 11.58 13.44 28.07
C THR A 228 10.81 14.17 26.96
N THR A 229 10.12 15.23 27.38
CA THR A 229 9.50 16.23 26.51
C THR A 229 10.55 16.79 25.55
N THR A 230 10.45 16.42 24.26
CA THR A 230 11.36 16.91 23.21
C THR A 230 10.56 17.76 22.23
N THR A 231 10.97 19.01 22.09
CA THR A 231 10.42 19.99 21.15
C THR A 231 10.59 19.48 19.72
N VAL A 232 9.48 19.20 19.06
CA VAL A 232 9.43 18.73 17.67
C VAL A 232 9.87 19.86 16.74
N VAL A 233 11.07 19.75 16.18
CA VAL A 233 11.47 20.49 14.98
C VAL A 233 11.31 19.53 13.81
N THR A 234 10.18 19.63 13.12
CA THR A 234 9.89 18.82 11.93
C THR A 234 10.61 19.43 10.72
N ASP A 235 11.68 18.80 10.26
CA ASP A 235 12.24 19.04 8.92
C ASP A 235 11.54 18.10 7.93
N THR A 236 10.65 18.66 7.10
CA THR A 236 9.69 17.93 6.25
C THR A 236 10.00 18.02 4.76
N THR A 237 11.24 18.31 4.37
CA THR A 237 11.56 18.65 2.98
C THR A 237 11.31 17.52 1.96
N GLY A 238 11.31 16.24 2.35
CA GLY A 238 11.04 15.10 1.44
C GLY A 238 9.60 14.57 1.44
N ALA A 239 8.99 14.37 2.61
CA ALA A 239 7.65 13.79 2.75
C ALA A 239 6.49 14.70 2.29
N THR A 240 6.76 16.00 2.14
CA THR A 240 5.75 17.00 1.78
C THR A 240 5.23 16.83 0.35
N ALA A 241 6.08 16.38 -0.59
CA ALA A 241 5.70 16.31 -2.00
C ALA A 241 4.53 15.35 -2.25
N HIS A 242 4.57 14.12 -1.72
CA HIS A 242 3.53 13.13 -1.98
C HIS A 242 2.24 13.38 -1.19
N HIS A 243 2.33 13.80 0.08
CA HIS A 243 1.16 14.25 0.84
C HIS A 243 0.45 15.40 0.12
N THR A 244 1.20 16.33 -0.47
CA THR A 244 0.63 17.41 -1.31
C THR A 244 -0.04 16.86 -2.57
N VAL A 245 0.50 15.83 -3.21
CA VAL A 245 -0.13 15.18 -4.38
C VAL A 245 -1.47 14.55 -3.99
N TRP A 246 -1.56 13.82 -2.88
CA TRP A 246 -2.83 13.25 -2.42
C TRP A 246 -3.82 14.31 -1.95
N GLN A 247 -3.35 15.37 -1.29
CA GLN A 247 -4.19 16.52 -0.98
C GLN A 247 -4.72 17.20 -2.26
N ALA A 248 -3.87 17.37 -3.27
CA ALA A 248 -4.26 17.94 -4.56
C ALA A 248 -5.26 17.03 -5.29
N TYR A 249 -5.05 15.71 -5.26
CA TYR A 249 -6.00 14.71 -5.77
C TYR A 249 -7.35 14.82 -5.06
N ARG A 250 -7.37 14.87 -3.72
CA ARG A 250 -8.58 15.04 -2.91
C ARG A 250 -9.31 16.34 -3.23
N ARG A 251 -8.60 17.46 -3.35
CA ARG A 251 -9.18 18.77 -3.74
C ARG A 251 -9.79 18.72 -5.12
N ARG A 252 -9.12 18.10 -6.11
CA ARG A 252 -9.68 17.91 -7.45
C ARG A 252 -10.95 17.07 -7.37
N ARG A 253 -10.95 15.93 -6.67
CA ARG A 253 -12.18 15.13 -6.49
C ARG A 253 -13.30 15.92 -5.84
N ALA A 254 -13.03 16.67 -4.77
CA ALA A 254 -14.06 17.43 -4.04
C ALA A 254 -14.66 18.61 -4.84
N LEU A 255 -13.98 19.10 -5.88
CA LEU A 255 -14.54 20.11 -6.79
C LEU A 255 -15.49 19.53 -7.85
N PHE A 256 -15.53 18.20 -7.97
CA PHE A 256 -16.33 17.49 -8.97
C PHE A 256 -17.43 16.61 -8.36
N TYR A 257 -17.68 16.75 -7.05
CA TYR A 257 -18.84 16.21 -6.31
C TYR A 257 -19.50 17.33 -5.53
#